data_AF-A0A3D6DGA9-F1
#
_entry.id   AF-A0A3D6DGA9-F1
#
_cell.length_a   1.000
_cell.length_b   1.000
_cell.length_c   1.000
_cell.angle_alpha   90.00
_cell.angle_beta   90.00
_cell.angle_gamma   90.00
#
_symmetry.space_group_name_H-M   'P 1'
#
loop_
_entity.id
_entity.type
_entity.pdbx_description
1 polymer ?
#
loop_
_entity_poly.entity_id
_entity_poly.type
_entity_poly.pdbx_seq_one_letter_code
_entity_poly.pdbx_strand_id
1 'polypeptide(L)'
;TSVFQRVADGTLQTDALADFLGDANAEMFDPPIIGAEVYRWDGLAMGNDESMPRGIDTTDARWVRTHEEALDEVCYSYCYYFGLIAVDPSDQDRLIIGGVPLLESTDGGATWASIAQDNVHVDHHHIWINPKNPLHIINGNDGGINVTLDGGGHWTSCNSPAVGQFYAIAVD
;
A
#
# COMPACT_ATOMS: atom_id res chain seq x y z
N THR A 1 13.79 -41.99 4.39
CA THR A 1 12.94 -41.12 5.22
C THR A 1 12.48 -39.96 4.36
N SER A 2 11.20 -39.62 4.34
CA SER A 2 10.69 -38.48 3.54
C SER A 2 11.17 -37.14 4.14
N VAL A 3 11.16 -36.08 3.33
CA VAL A 3 11.43 -34.71 3.82
C VAL A 3 10.47 -34.34 4.95
N PHE A 4 9.18 -34.67 4.80
CA PHE A 4 8.17 -34.44 5.85
C PHE A 4 8.48 -35.16 7.17
N GLN A 5 8.95 -36.41 7.12
CA GLN A 5 9.35 -37.12 8.34
C GLN A 5 10.56 -36.47 9.01
N ARG A 6 11.52 -35.97 8.22
CA ARG A 6 12.73 -35.32 8.73
C ARG A 6 12.46 -33.94 9.34
N VAL A 7 11.44 -33.23 8.84
CA VAL A 7 10.96 -32.01 9.49
C VAL A 7 10.20 -32.35 10.77
N ALA A 8 9.33 -33.37 10.73
CA ALA A 8 8.53 -33.78 11.87
C ALA A 8 9.37 -34.35 13.04
N ASP A 9 10.49 -35.00 12.76
CA ASP A 9 11.41 -35.55 13.77
C ASP A 9 12.54 -34.58 14.18
N GLY A 10 12.55 -33.36 13.62
CA GLY A 10 13.51 -32.29 13.93
C GLY A 10 14.90 -32.51 13.36
N THR A 11 15.13 -33.54 12.53
CA THR A 11 16.42 -33.77 11.85
C THR A 11 16.66 -32.80 10.69
N LEU A 12 15.64 -32.10 10.22
CA LEU A 12 15.71 -31.02 9.25
C LEU A 12 14.89 -29.83 9.76
N GLN A 13 15.49 -28.65 9.83
CA GLN A 13 14.76 -27.40 10.06
C GLN A 13 14.05 -26.98 8.77
N THR A 14 12.95 -26.23 8.86
CA THR A 14 12.17 -25.81 7.68
C THR A 14 12.91 -24.82 6.79
N ASP A 15 13.85 -24.06 7.35
CA ASP A 15 14.75 -23.14 6.66
C ASP A 15 15.82 -23.85 5.81
N ALA A 16 16.19 -25.09 6.15
CA ALA A 16 17.21 -25.86 5.45
C ALA A 16 16.90 -26.12 3.96
N LEU A 17 15.61 -26.02 3.56
CA LEU A 17 15.23 -26.09 2.14
C LEU A 17 15.50 -24.77 1.41
N ALA A 18 15.33 -23.63 2.09
CA ALA A 18 15.67 -22.32 1.55
C ALA A 18 17.20 -22.19 1.40
N ASP A 19 17.97 -22.64 2.39
CA ASP A 19 19.44 -22.67 2.32
C ASP A 19 19.99 -23.60 1.24
N PHE A 20 19.27 -24.69 0.91
CA PHE A 20 19.69 -25.62 -0.14
C PHE A 20 19.39 -25.10 -1.55
N LEU A 21 18.36 -24.28 -1.70
CA LEU A 21 17.90 -23.75 -2.99
C LEU A 21 18.40 -22.33 -3.27
N GLY A 22 18.77 -21.58 -2.25
CA GLY A 22 19.37 -20.26 -2.36
C GLY A 22 20.89 -20.32 -2.38
N ASP A 23 21.51 -19.51 -3.24
CA ASP A 23 22.91 -19.12 -3.08
C ASP A 23 23.01 -17.59 -3.14
N ALA A 24 24.19 -17.05 -2.83
CA ALA A 24 24.43 -15.61 -2.84
C ALA A 24 24.19 -14.95 -4.23
N ASN A 25 24.14 -15.74 -5.31
CA ASN A 25 23.77 -15.23 -6.63
C ASN A 25 22.24 -15.19 -6.77
N ALA A 26 21.51 -16.22 -6.32
CA ALA A 26 20.05 -16.24 -6.30
C ALA A 26 19.47 -15.09 -5.45
N GLU A 27 20.04 -14.81 -4.29
CA GLU A 27 19.64 -13.67 -3.46
C GLU A 27 19.89 -12.30 -4.11
N MET A 28 20.86 -12.22 -5.03
CA MET A 28 21.20 -10.99 -5.76
C MET A 28 20.28 -10.74 -6.96
N PHE A 29 19.70 -11.79 -7.55
CA PHE A 29 18.88 -11.71 -8.76
C PHE A 29 17.38 -11.96 -8.54
N ASP A 30 17.02 -12.66 -7.47
CA ASP A 30 15.64 -12.90 -7.03
C ASP A 30 15.45 -12.43 -5.57
N PRO A 31 15.74 -11.15 -5.23
CA PRO A 31 15.39 -10.66 -3.90
C PRO A 31 13.88 -10.84 -3.69
N PRO A 32 13.44 -11.38 -2.54
CA PRO A 32 12.01 -11.51 -2.27
C PRO A 32 11.37 -10.14 -2.39
N ILE A 33 10.25 -10.07 -3.13
CA ILE A 33 9.44 -8.86 -3.16
C ILE A 33 8.83 -8.71 -1.77
N ILE A 34 9.47 -7.90 -0.94
CA ILE A 34 8.93 -7.48 0.34
C ILE A 34 7.74 -6.57 -0.01
N GLY A 35 6.55 -6.89 0.50
CA GLY A 35 5.32 -6.13 0.26
C GLY A 35 5.42 -4.65 0.65
N ALA A 36 4.34 -3.89 0.51
CA ALA A 36 4.40 -2.46 0.78
C ALA A 36 4.60 -2.18 2.28
N GLU A 37 5.57 -1.31 2.61
CA GLU A 37 5.80 -0.84 3.97
C GLU A 37 5.46 0.64 4.09
N VAL A 38 4.78 1.00 5.17
CA VAL A 38 4.41 2.39 5.46
C VAL A 38 5.25 2.89 6.63
N TYR A 39 5.86 4.05 6.43
CA TYR A 39 6.68 4.72 7.42
C TYR A 39 6.07 6.08 7.73
N ARG A 40 6.09 6.45 9.01
CA ARG A 40 5.67 7.77 9.48
C ARG A 40 6.85 8.49 10.12
N TRP A 41 6.97 9.77 9.83
CA TRP A 41 7.95 10.64 10.47
C TRP A 41 7.50 10.95 11.91
N ASP A 42 8.35 10.70 12.90
CA ASP A 42 8.05 10.94 14.33
C ASP A 42 8.54 12.31 14.84
N GLY A 43 9.17 13.12 13.98
CA GLY A 43 9.61 14.46 14.36
C GLY A 43 8.41 15.37 14.65
N LEU A 44 8.48 16.05 15.79
CA LEU A 44 7.43 16.95 16.24
C LEU A 44 7.42 18.20 15.35
N ALA A 45 6.30 18.44 14.66
CA ALA A 45 6.01 19.76 14.13
C ALA A 45 5.92 20.72 15.31
N MET A 46 6.86 21.66 15.44
CA MET A 46 6.69 22.73 16.41
C MET A 46 5.49 23.56 15.93
N GLY A 47 4.55 23.81 16.84
CA GLY A 47 3.30 24.48 16.51
C GLY A 47 3.50 25.78 15.73
N ASN A 48 2.50 26.16 14.95
CA ASN A 48 2.43 27.44 14.23
C ASN A 48 2.04 28.63 15.13
N ASP A 49 1.97 28.42 16.44
CA ASP A 49 1.80 29.47 17.44
C ASP A 49 3.09 30.33 17.50
N GLU A 50 2.93 31.65 17.56
CA GLU A 50 4.02 32.60 17.76
C GLU A 50 4.79 32.38 19.07
N SER A 51 4.23 31.63 20.02
CA SER A 51 4.88 31.22 21.27
C SER A 51 5.81 30.00 21.14
N MET A 52 5.73 29.25 20.04
CA MET A 52 6.55 28.06 19.78
C MET A 52 7.70 28.37 18.80
N PRO A 53 8.89 27.75 18.95
CA PRO A 53 9.97 27.89 17.97
C PRO A 53 9.50 27.43 16.59
N ARG A 54 9.57 28.29 15.56
CA ARG A 54 9.22 27.87 14.20
C ARG A 54 10.22 26.82 13.70
N GLY A 55 9.74 25.63 13.33
CA GLY A 55 10.57 24.56 12.76
C GLY A 55 10.02 23.15 12.99
N ILE A 56 10.74 22.15 12.54
CA ILE A 56 10.55 20.75 12.92
C ILE A 56 11.74 20.42 13.84
N ASP A 57 11.48 19.90 15.04
CA ASP A 57 12.57 19.32 15.83
C ASP A 57 12.97 18.00 15.19
N THR A 58 14.17 17.97 14.62
CA THR A 58 14.71 16.79 13.93
C THR A 58 15.81 16.11 14.72
N THR A 59 16.08 16.53 15.97
CA THR A 59 17.30 16.14 16.71
C THR A 59 17.38 14.63 16.93
N ASP A 60 16.22 13.96 17.11
CA ASP A 60 16.09 12.50 17.25
C ASP A 60 15.03 11.89 16.31
N ALA A 61 14.57 12.68 15.35
CA ALA A 61 13.46 12.30 14.48
C ALA A 61 13.90 11.28 13.42
N ARG A 62 13.04 10.30 13.18
CA ARG A 62 13.27 9.19 12.25
C ARG A 62 11.96 8.77 11.58
N TRP A 63 12.11 8.08 10.47
CA TRP A 63 11.02 7.32 9.87
C TRP A 63 10.81 6.04 10.68
N VAL A 64 9.61 5.88 11.22
CA VAL A 64 9.21 4.70 11.99
C VAL A 64 8.21 3.92 11.17
N ARG A 65 8.50 2.63 10.98
CA ARG A 65 7.56 1.71 10.35
C ARG A 65 6.28 1.62 11.18
N THR A 66 5.12 1.70 10.54
CA THR A 66 3.84 1.80 11.25
C THR A 66 3.23 0.45 11.63
N HIS A 67 3.68 -0.64 11.00
CA HIS A 67 3.15 -1.99 11.14
C HIS A 67 4.28 -3.03 11.26
N GLU A 68 3.97 -4.23 11.78
CA GLU A 68 4.96 -5.30 11.97
C GLU A 68 5.25 -6.08 10.68
N GLU A 69 4.20 -6.45 9.94
CA GLU A 69 4.27 -7.26 8.73
C GLU A 69 4.08 -6.42 7.47
N ALA A 70 4.72 -6.80 6.36
CA ALA A 70 4.56 -6.03 5.12
C ALA A 70 3.13 -6.16 4.61
N LEU A 71 2.64 -5.13 3.91
CA LEU A 71 1.36 -5.22 3.21
C LEU A 71 1.58 -6.02 1.94
N ASP A 72 1.49 -7.34 2.09
CA ASP A 72 1.58 -8.29 0.99
C ASP A 72 0.50 -7.99 -0.06
N GLU A 73 0.79 -8.34 -1.30
CA GLU A 73 -0.10 -8.15 -2.47
C GLU A 73 -0.38 -6.70 -2.86
N VAL A 74 -0.08 -5.70 -2.01
CA VAL A 74 -0.17 -4.28 -2.40
C VAL A 74 0.74 -4.00 -3.60
N CYS A 75 1.98 -4.49 -3.51
CA CYS A 75 3.00 -4.31 -4.52
C CYS A 75 3.70 -5.62 -4.86
N TYR A 76 3.60 -6.00 -6.14
CA TYR A 76 4.49 -6.97 -6.77
C TYR A 76 5.60 -6.23 -7.53
N SER A 77 5.91 -6.61 -8.77
CA SER A 77 7.01 -6.02 -9.56
C SER A 77 6.66 -4.70 -10.28
N TYR A 78 5.41 -4.24 -10.27
CA TYR A 78 4.94 -3.12 -11.12
C TYR A 78 4.37 -1.91 -10.36
N CYS A 79 4.54 -1.85 -9.04
CA CYS A 79 3.99 -0.73 -8.24
C CYS A 79 4.56 0.65 -8.61
N TYR A 80 5.66 0.73 -9.36
CA TYR A 80 6.12 2.00 -9.92
C TYR A 80 5.11 2.63 -10.89
N TYR A 81 4.14 1.86 -11.41
CA TYR A 81 3.13 2.30 -12.36
C TYR A 81 1.85 2.81 -11.69
N PHE A 82 1.37 2.14 -10.64
CA PHE A 82 0.11 2.48 -9.96
C PHE A 82 0.24 2.69 -8.44
N GLY A 83 1.28 2.19 -7.78
CA GLY A 83 1.40 2.24 -6.32
C GLY A 83 1.36 3.68 -5.76
N LEU A 84 0.44 3.93 -4.81
CA LEU A 84 0.26 5.25 -4.21
C LEU A 84 -0.25 5.18 -2.78
N ILE A 85 -0.06 6.26 -2.03
CA ILE A 85 -0.64 6.45 -0.70
C ILE A 85 -1.22 7.87 -0.57
N ALA A 86 -2.39 7.98 0.04
CA ALA A 86 -3.06 9.23 0.34
C ALA A 86 -3.28 9.35 1.86
N VAL A 87 -3.06 10.55 2.39
CA VAL A 87 -3.37 10.91 3.77
C VAL A 87 -4.64 11.75 3.76
N ASP A 88 -5.58 11.46 4.64
CA ASP A 88 -6.76 12.28 4.83
C ASP A 88 -6.34 13.70 5.31
N PRO A 89 -6.69 14.76 4.56
CA PRO A 89 -6.29 16.12 4.92
C PRO A 89 -6.95 16.65 6.21
N SER A 90 -7.95 15.97 6.75
CA SER A 90 -8.60 16.31 8.02
C SER A 90 -8.17 15.43 9.19
N ASP A 91 -7.53 14.29 8.92
CA ASP A 91 -7.09 13.33 9.92
C ASP A 91 -5.81 12.61 9.47
N GLN A 92 -4.67 12.99 10.06
CA GLN A 92 -3.37 12.41 9.72
C GLN A 92 -3.25 10.91 10.04
N ASP A 93 -4.14 10.35 10.85
CA ASP A 93 -4.14 8.93 11.20
C ASP A 93 -4.98 8.09 10.24
N ARG A 94 -5.73 8.74 9.34
CA ARG A 94 -6.49 8.06 8.28
C ARG A 94 -5.73 8.07 6.96
N LEU A 95 -5.37 6.87 6.50
CA LEU A 95 -4.52 6.64 5.33
C LEU A 95 -5.24 5.72 4.35
N ILE A 96 -5.04 5.93 3.05
CA ILE A 96 -5.47 4.99 2.01
C ILE A 96 -4.27 4.66 1.14
N ILE A 97 -3.94 3.38 1.02
CA ILE A 97 -2.90 2.89 0.11
C ILE A 97 -3.56 2.17 -1.07
N GLY A 98 -3.13 2.56 -2.27
CA GLY A 98 -3.58 1.98 -3.53
C GLY A 98 -2.44 1.19 -4.16
N GLY A 99 -2.71 -0.09 -4.44
CA GLY A 99 -1.84 -0.98 -5.17
C GLY A 99 -2.69 -1.87 -6.07
N VAL A 100 -2.47 -3.18 -5.98
CA VAL A 100 -3.46 -4.15 -6.47
C VAL A 100 -4.76 -4.04 -5.66
N PRO A 101 -4.76 -4.12 -4.31
CA PRO A 101 -5.90 -3.77 -3.48
C PRO A 101 -5.96 -2.27 -3.13
N LEU A 102 -7.14 -1.83 -2.69
CA LEU A 102 -7.37 -0.53 -2.05
C LEU A 102 -7.57 -0.74 -0.55
N LEU A 103 -6.57 -0.36 0.26
CA LEU A 103 -6.61 -0.56 1.71
C LEU A 103 -6.69 0.79 2.44
N GLU A 104 -7.47 0.82 3.52
CA GLU A 104 -7.58 1.95 4.45
C GLU A 104 -6.99 1.57 5.81
N SER A 105 -6.33 2.53 6.44
CA SER A 105 -6.00 2.54 7.86
C SER A 105 -6.65 3.74 8.54
N THR A 106 -7.09 3.57 9.79
CA THR A 106 -7.65 4.64 10.63
C THR A 106 -6.86 4.82 11.94
N ASP A 107 -5.68 4.22 12.03
CA ASP A 107 -4.82 4.18 13.21
C ASP A 107 -3.36 4.53 12.88
N GLY A 108 -3.15 5.38 11.88
CA GLY A 108 -1.82 5.87 11.49
C GLY A 108 -0.97 4.84 10.76
N GLY A 109 -1.59 3.81 10.17
CA GLY A 109 -0.93 2.77 9.40
C GLY A 109 -0.59 1.51 10.17
N ALA A 110 -1.14 1.32 11.38
CA ALA A 110 -0.89 0.14 12.21
C ALA A 110 -1.72 -1.06 11.76
N THR A 111 -2.98 -0.84 11.40
CA THR A 111 -3.86 -1.86 10.82
C THR A 111 -4.48 -1.37 9.51
N TRP A 112 -4.75 -2.32 8.61
CA TRP A 112 -5.25 -2.04 7.26
C TRP A 112 -6.41 -2.96 6.92
N ALA A 113 -7.43 -2.42 6.25
CA ALA A 113 -8.59 -3.16 5.77
C ALA A 113 -8.95 -2.75 4.34
N SER A 114 -9.42 -3.70 3.54
CA SER A 114 -9.88 -3.38 2.18
C SER A 114 -11.13 -2.51 2.24
N ILE A 115 -11.10 -1.42 1.46
CA ILE A 115 -12.27 -0.60 1.16
C ILE A 115 -12.68 -0.73 -0.31
N ALA A 116 -12.03 -1.61 -1.09
CA ALA A 116 -12.53 -2.03 -2.38
C ALA A 116 -13.75 -2.96 -2.17
N GLN A 117 -14.91 -2.54 -2.66
CA GLN A 117 -16.14 -3.34 -2.67
C GLN A 117 -16.53 -3.66 -4.13
N ASP A 118 -17.71 -4.23 -4.32
CA ASP A 118 -18.28 -4.47 -5.63
C ASP A 118 -18.16 -3.23 -6.55
N ASN A 119 -17.73 -3.46 -7.79
CA ASN A 119 -17.47 -2.45 -8.84
C ASN A 119 -16.16 -1.67 -8.74
N VAL A 120 -15.32 -1.90 -7.74
CA VAL A 120 -13.95 -1.34 -7.71
C VAL A 120 -13.00 -2.29 -8.42
N HIS A 121 -12.38 -1.84 -9.52
CA HIS A 121 -11.30 -2.59 -10.16
C HIS A 121 -10.00 -2.40 -9.37
N VAL A 122 -9.11 -3.38 -9.45
CA VAL A 122 -7.73 -3.31 -8.92
C VAL A 122 -6.86 -2.32 -9.71
N ASP A 123 -5.60 -2.16 -9.32
CA ASP A 123 -4.60 -1.31 -10.00
C ASP A 123 -4.97 0.17 -9.92
N HIS A 124 -4.81 0.74 -8.72
CA HIS A 124 -5.26 2.10 -8.38
C HIS A 124 -4.21 3.14 -8.73
N HIS A 125 -4.54 4.14 -9.55
CA HIS A 125 -3.62 5.20 -10.01
C HIS A 125 -3.79 6.54 -9.33
N HIS A 126 -4.95 6.78 -8.71
CA HIS A 126 -5.21 8.04 -8.03
C HIS A 126 -6.25 7.89 -6.92
N ILE A 127 -6.03 8.58 -5.81
CA ILE A 127 -7.00 8.71 -4.73
C ILE A 127 -7.12 10.18 -4.37
N TRP A 128 -8.34 10.69 -4.40
CA TRP A 128 -8.67 12.01 -3.89
C TRP A 128 -9.65 11.89 -2.74
N ILE A 129 -9.31 12.51 -1.60
CA ILE A 129 -10.15 12.58 -0.41
C ILE A 129 -10.65 14.01 -0.28
N ASN A 130 -11.97 14.19 -0.16
CA ASN A 130 -12.55 15.51 -0.01
C ASN A 130 -12.20 16.12 1.37
N PRO A 131 -11.52 17.28 1.41
CA PRO A 131 -11.06 17.88 2.67
C PRO A 131 -12.18 18.40 3.58
N LYS A 132 -13.42 18.46 3.09
CA LYS A 132 -14.60 18.87 3.88
C LYS A 132 -15.52 17.71 4.27
N ASN A 133 -15.34 16.55 3.65
CA ASN A 133 -16.13 15.35 3.94
C ASN A 133 -15.30 14.13 3.56
N PRO A 134 -14.55 13.54 4.50
CA PRO A 134 -13.62 12.49 4.16
C PRO A 134 -14.23 11.16 3.70
N LEU A 135 -15.55 10.99 3.87
CA LEU A 135 -16.29 9.86 3.32
C LEU A 135 -16.51 9.99 1.80
N HIS A 136 -16.32 11.19 1.23
CA HIS A 136 -16.35 11.40 -0.22
C HIS A 136 -14.96 11.19 -0.80
N ILE A 137 -14.78 10.07 -1.50
CA ILE A 137 -13.51 9.65 -2.09
C ILE A 137 -13.71 9.39 -3.58
N ILE A 138 -12.75 9.83 -4.39
CA ILE A 138 -12.66 9.49 -5.81
C ILE A 138 -11.43 8.62 -6.00
N ASN A 139 -11.64 7.44 -6.59
CA ASN A 139 -10.60 6.45 -6.89
C ASN A 139 -10.50 6.30 -8.41
N GLY A 140 -9.31 6.54 -8.97
CA GLY A 140 -8.98 6.22 -10.36
C GLY A 140 -8.18 4.93 -10.41
N ASN A 141 -8.58 4.00 -11.26
CA ASN A 141 -7.95 2.68 -11.43
C ASN A 141 -8.01 2.25 -12.92
N ASP A 142 -7.43 1.09 -13.26
CA ASP A 142 -7.44 0.57 -14.65
C ASP A 142 -8.85 0.30 -15.19
N GLY A 143 -9.82 0.08 -14.29
CA GLY A 143 -11.24 -0.01 -14.63
C GLY A 143 -11.92 1.34 -14.85
N GLY A 144 -11.25 2.47 -14.59
CA GLY A 144 -11.76 3.83 -14.77
C GLY A 144 -11.91 4.60 -13.46
N ILE A 145 -13.06 5.25 -13.23
CA ILE A 145 -13.30 6.10 -12.05
C ILE A 145 -14.39 5.50 -11.19
N ASN A 146 -14.14 5.36 -9.89
CA ASN A 146 -15.11 5.00 -8.86
C ASN A 146 -15.24 6.12 -7.83
N VAL A 147 -16.47 6.38 -7.37
CA VAL A 147 -16.76 7.38 -6.32
C VAL A 147 -17.54 6.72 -5.18
N THR A 148 -17.13 6.99 -3.95
CA THR A 148 -17.87 6.65 -2.73
C THR A 148 -18.27 7.91 -1.98
N LEU A 149 -19.39 7.86 -1.26
CA LEU A 149 -19.88 8.91 -0.36
C LEU A 149 -20.00 8.43 1.09
N ASP A 150 -19.62 7.19 1.37
CA ASP A 150 -19.74 6.52 2.67
C ASP A 150 -18.41 5.89 3.12
N GLY A 151 -17.28 6.41 2.63
CA GLY A 151 -15.95 5.98 3.07
C GLY A 151 -15.52 4.63 2.50
N GLY A 152 -16.11 4.20 1.39
CA GLY A 152 -15.77 2.95 0.71
C GLY A 152 -16.69 1.77 1.05
N GLY A 153 -17.79 2.01 1.77
CA GLY A 153 -18.84 1.01 1.98
C GLY A 153 -19.57 0.66 0.67
N HIS A 154 -19.79 1.65 -0.20
CA HIS A 154 -20.33 1.47 -1.54
C HIS A 154 -19.61 2.37 -2.55
N TRP A 155 -19.44 1.86 -3.77
CA TRP A 155 -18.79 2.57 -4.86
C TRP A 155 -19.69 2.65 -6.09
N THR A 156 -19.77 3.83 -6.67
CA THR A 156 -20.43 4.09 -7.96
C THR A 156 -19.36 4.16 -9.05
N SER A 157 -19.47 3.34 -10.09
CA SER A 157 -18.64 3.50 -11.29
C SER A 157 -19.10 4.71 -12.10
N CYS A 158 -18.16 5.59 -12.44
CA CYS A 158 -18.39 6.83 -13.18
C CYS A 158 -17.79 6.78 -14.59
N ASN A 159 -17.76 5.59 -15.20
CA ASN A 159 -17.25 5.35 -16.56
C ASN A 159 -18.23 5.76 -17.66
N SER A 160 -18.81 6.95 -17.54
CA SER A 160 -19.67 7.53 -18.58
C SER A 160 -18.92 7.88 -19.88
N PRO A 161 -17.66 8.39 -19.86
CA PRO A 161 -16.91 8.59 -21.09
C PRO A 161 -16.34 7.26 -21.60
N ALA A 162 -16.48 6.99 -22.90
CA ALA A 162 -15.80 5.87 -23.54
C ALA A 162 -14.29 6.16 -23.59
N VAL A 163 -13.54 5.51 -22.70
CA VAL A 163 -12.08 5.54 -22.64
C VAL A 163 -11.54 4.14 -22.91
N GLY A 164 -10.42 4.04 -23.62
CA GLY A 164 -9.81 2.75 -23.97
C GLY A 164 -8.29 2.87 -24.02
N GLN A 165 -7.61 1.87 -23.47
CA GLN A 165 -6.15 1.77 -23.49
C GLN A 165 -5.71 0.86 -24.64
N PHE A 166 -4.76 1.32 -25.45
CA PHE A 166 -4.10 0.49 -26.46
C PHE A 166 -2.75 0.04 -25.89
N TYR A 167 -2.58 -1.27 -25.71
CA TYR A 167 -1.31 -1.85 -25.22
C TYR A 167 -0.26 -2.03 -26.32
N ALA A 168 -0.70 -2.21 -27.56
CA ALA A 168 0.18 -2.35 -28.69
C ALA A 168 -0.50 -1.85 -29.97
N ILE A 169 0.29 -1.24 -30.84
CA ILE A 169 -0.09 -0.91 -32.21
C ILE A 169 1.02 -1.49 -33.09
N ALA A 170 0.63 -2.26 -34.11
CA ALA A 170 1.54 -2.74 -35.14
C ALA A 170 1.01 -2.32 -36.51
N VAL A 171 1.93 -2.06 -37.44
CA VAL A 171 1.65 -1.79 -38.86
C VAL A 171 2.43 -2.80 -39.70
N ASP A 172 1.91 -3.12 -40.88
CA ASP A 172 2.54 -3.98 -41.89
C ASP A 172 3.64 -3.23 -42.65
#